data_AF-A0A7C7K5Q3-F1
#
_entry.id   AF-A0A7C7K5Q3-F1
#
_cell.length_a   1.000
_cell.length_b   1.000
_cell.length_c   1.000
_cell.angle_alpha   90.00
_cell.angle_beta   90.00
_cell.angle_gamma   90.00
#
_symmetry.space_group_name_H-M   'P 1'
#
loop_
_entity.id
_entity.type
_entity.pdbx_description
1 polymer ?
#
loop_
_entity_poly.entity_id
_entity_poly.type
_entity_poly.pdbx_seq_one_letter_code
_entity_poly.pdbx_strand_id
1 'polypeptide(L)'
;MAKIESVLGPMDTSDLGFTLSHEHVVVSSAGIPQIYPEFIRREESIQEGIRALSEAKKEGLNSIIDVSTLDLGRDIKLIEQVSRESGINIICATGTWRDIPRAFWNATSNSIATLYQREILEGIEGTGIKAGIIKVANDVGGVTREGEIILRAAARAQKITNVPISTHTWAPER
;
A
#
# COMPACT_ATOMS: atom_id res chain seq x y z
N MET A 1 -6.05 -6.85 -23.01
CA MET A 1 -5.01 -7.15 -22.00
C MET A 1 -5.45 -6.57 -20.66
N ALA A 2 -5.10 -7.21 -19.56
CA ALA A 2 -5.50 -6.74 -18.23
C ALA A 2 -4.72 -5.47 -17.86
N LYS A 3 -5.34 -4.56 -17.11
CA LYS A 3 -4.71 -3.32 -16.64
C LYS A 3 -4.53 -3.34 -15.12
N ILE A 4 -3.52 -2.64 -14.64
CA ILE A 4 -3.27 -2.41 -13.21
C ILE A 4 -2.98 -0.92 -12.97
N GLU A 5 -3.45 -0.39 -11.85
CA GLU A 5 -3.18 0.99 -11.44
C GLU A 5 -1.80 1.08 -10.75
N SER A 6 -0.92 1.93 -11.27
CA SER A 6 0.33 2.33 -10.61
C SER A 6 0.20 3.75 -10.06
N VAL A 7 1.18 4.19 -9.27
CA VAL A 7 1.22 5.59 -8.79
C VAL A 7 1.39 6.62 -9.90
N LEU A 8 1.80 6.19 -11.10
CA LEU A 8 1.90 7.05 -12.30
C LEU A 8 0.71 6.88 -13.26
N GLY A 9 -0.31 6.11 -12.86
CA GLY A 9 -1.52 5.83 -13.63
C GLY A 9 -1.62 4.39 -14.12
N PRO A 10 -2.67 4.07 -14.90
CA PRO A 10 -2.94 2.71 -15.35
C PRO A 10 -1.92 2.24 -16.39
N MET A 11 -1.45 1.00 -16.25
CA MET A 11 -0.52 0.34 -17.15
C MET A 11 -1.02 -1.05 -17.57
N ASP A 12 -0.49 -1.60 -18.66
CA ASP A 12 -0.78 -2.98 -19.06
C ASP A 12 -0.05 -3.94 -18.11
N THR A 13 -0.70 -5.04 -17.72
CA THR A 13 -0.04 -6.08 -16.92
C THR A 13 1.17 -6.72 -17.60
N SER A 14 1.27 -6.65 -18.94
CA SER A 14 2.45 -7.08 -19.68
C SER A 14 3.69 -6.19 -19.45
N ASP A 15 3.50 -4.95 -18.98
CA ASP A 15 4.58 -4.00 -18.67
C ASP A 15 5.14 -4.15 -17.24
N LEU A 16 4.61 -5.08 -16.43
CA LEU A 16 5.07 -5.31 -15.06
C LEU A 16 6.53 -5.78 -14.99
N GLY A 17 6.98 -6.61 -15.93
CA GLY A 17 8.33 -7.17 -15.94
C GLY A 17 8.72 -7.89 -14.63
N PHE A 18 10.01 -7.90 -14.29
CA PHE A 18 10.46 -8.48 -13.02
C PHE A 18 9.92 -7.64 -11.86
N THR A 19 9.16 -8.29 -10.97
CA THR A 19 8.35 -7.61 -9.95
C THR A 19 8.62 -8.18 -8.56
N LEU A 20 8.96 -7.31 -7.60
CA LEU A 20 8.95 -7.66 -6.18
C LEU A 20 7.55 -7.40 -5.61
N SER A 21 6.90 -8.45 -5.11
CA SER A 21 5.46 -8.42 -4.80
C SER A 21 5.09 -7.89 -3.41
N HIS A 22 6.08 -7.53 -2.57
CA HIS A 22 5.84 -7.08 -1.20
C HIS A 22 7.03 -6.25 -0.71
N GLU A 23 6.97 -4.95 -0.96
CA GLU A 23 8.00 -3.99 -0.55
C GLU A 23 7.37 -2.82 0.19
N HIS A 24 8.23 -1.96 0.73
CA HIS A 24 7.87 -0.67 1.32
C HIS A 24 8.93 0.35 0.94
N VAL A 25 8.53 1.50 0.38
CA VAL A 25 9.48 2.60 0.13
C VAL A 25 9.85 3.28 1.45
N VAL A 26 8.86 3.52 2.31
CA VAL A 26 9.03 4.04 3.68
C VAL A 26 7.95 3.43 4.57
N VAL A 27 8.31 3.11 5.81
CA VAL A 27 7.35 2.68 6.85
C VAL A 27 7.40 3.65 8.02
N SER A 28 6.23 4.02 8.53
CA SER A 28 6.09 4.79 9.76
C SER A 28 4.78 4.43 10.48
N SER A 29 4.51 5.05 11.63
CA SER A 29 3.16 5.06 12.17
C SER A 29 2.37 6.23 11.60
N ALA A 30 1.06 6.05 11.40
CA ALA A 30 0.18 7.13 10.96
C ALA A 30 0.36 8.41 11.82
N GLY A 31 0.57 9.55 11.16
CA GLY A 31 0.70 10.86 11.81
C GLY A 31 2.12 11.22 12.27
N ILE A 32 3.04 10.25 12.44
CA ILE A 32 4.40 10.54 12.88
C ILE A 32 5.16 11.45 11.91
N PRO A 33 5.15 11.24 10.58
CA PRO A 33 5.87 12.12 9.66
C PRO A 33 5.38 13.57 9.68
N GLN A 34 4.11 13.80 10.05
CA GLN A 34 3.50 15.13 10.10
C GLN A 34 3.73 15.83 11.46
N ILE A 35 3.78 15.07 12.56
CA ILE A 35 3.84 15.62 13.91
C ILE A 35 5.29 15.68 14.43
N TYR A 36 6.10 14.67 14.11
CA TYR A 36 7.49 14.52 14.56
C TYR A 36 8.42 14.19 13.38
N PRO A 37 8.63 15.14 12.45
CA PRO A 37 9.37 14.92 11.20
C PRO A 37 10.85 14.54 11.40
N GLU A 38 11.41 14.75 12.59
CA GLU A 38 12.76 14.31 12.94
C GLU A 38 12.94 12.78 12.93
N PHE A 39 11.86 12.01 13.10
CA PHE A 39 11.89 10.54 13.03
C PHE A 39 11.85 10.03 11.59
N ILE A 40 11.14 10.74 10.71
CA ILE A 40 11.00 10.39 9.29
C ILE A 40 11.31 11.64 8.47
N ARG A 41 12.60 11.82 8.17
CA ARG A 41 13.08 12.91 7.33
C ARG A 41 12.65 12.63 5.89
N ARG A 42 11.50 13.19 5.51
CA ARG A 42 10.80 12.91 4.24
C ARG A 42 11.70 13.03 3.01
N GLU A 43 12.44 14.12 2.91
CA GLU A 43 13.31 14.38 1.75
C GLU A 43 14.42 13.32 1.64
N GLU A 44 15.05 12.98 2.75
CA GLU A 44 16.11 11.96 2.76
C GLU A 44 15.56 10.57 2.42
N SER A 45 14.31 10.30 2.84
CA SER A 45 13.63 9.05 2.51
C SER A 45 13.32 8.96 1.01
N ILE A 46 12.96 10.09 0.37
CA ILE A 46 12.81 10.17 -1.10
C ILE A 46 14.15 9.88 -1.78
N GLN A 47 15.22 10.57 -1.39
CA GLN A 47 16.53 10.42 -2.01
C GLN A 47 17.06 8.98 -1.88
N GLU A 48 16.88 8.37 -0.71
CA GLU A 48 17.28 6.98 -0.49
C GLU A 48 16.42 6.00 -1.31
N GLY A 49 15.11 6.21 -1.36
CA GLY A 49 14.21 5.40 -2.19
C GLY A 49 14.55 5.48 -3.68
N ILE A 50 14.83 6.68 -4.20
CA ILE A 50 15.28 6.89 -5.59
C ILE A 50 16.60 6.17 -5.83
N ARG A 51 17.59 6.33 -4.94
CA ARG A 51 18.91 5.71 -5.07
C ARG A 51 18.80 4.19 -5.13
N ALA A 52 18.17 3.58 -4.13
CA ALA A 52 18.05 2.13 -4.01
C ALA A 52 17.27 1.51 -5.18
N LEU A 53 16.13 2.11 -5.57
CA LEU A 53 15.33 1.60 -6.67
C LEU A 53 15.96 1.85 -8.04
N SER A 54 16.74 2.91 -8.22
CA SER A 54 17.52 3.13 -9.45
C SER A 54 18.66 2.12 -9.59
N GLU A 55 19.28 1.71 -8.48
CA GLU A 55 20.27 0.62 -8.47
C GLU A 55 19.59 -0.71 -8.83
N ALA A 56 18.47 -1.05 -8.19
CA ALA A 56 17.71 -2.26 -8.51
C ALA A 56 17.19 -2.28 -9.96
N LYS A 57 16.81 -1.11 -10.52
CA LYS A 57 16.41 -0.96 -11.92
C LYS A 57 17.53 -1.38 -12.88
N LYS A 58 18.78 -1.02 -12.58
CA LYS A 58 19.96 -1.41 -13.39
C LYS A 58 20.20 -2.93 -13.36
N GLU A 59 19.83 -3.57 -12.26
CA GLU A 59 19.88 -5.04 -12.09
C GLU A 59 18.66 -5.78 -12.67
N GLY A 60 17.75 -5.06 -13.34
CA GLY A 60 16.62 -5.64 -14.07
C GLY A 60 15.27 -5.60 -13.36
N LEU A 61 15.16 -4.92 -12.21
CA LEU A 61 13.86 -4.70 -11.56
C LEU A 61 12.99 -3.76 -12.41
N ASN A 62 11.73 -4.13 -12.63
CA ASN A 62 10.77 -3.30 -13.36
C ASN A 62 9.74 -2.66 -12.44
N SER A 63 9.22 -3.44 -11.49
CA SER A 63 8.09 -3.03 -10.67
C SER A 63 8.24 -3.48 -9.22
N ILE A 64 7.62 -2.75 -8.30
CA ILE A 64 7.39 -3.19 -6.93
C ILE A 64 5.92 -3.01 -6.57
N ILE A 65 5.45 -3.81 -5.61
CA ILE A 65 4.17 -3.59 -4.94
C ILE A 65 4.48 -3.02 -3.56
N ASP A 66 4.25 -1.73 -3.38
CA ASP A 66 4.35 -1.07 -2.08
C ASP A 66 3.07 -1.33 -1.27
N VAL A 67 3.18 -2.18 -0.25
CA VAL A 67 2.06 -2.59 0.59
C VAL A 67 1.94 -1.77 1.87
N SER A 68 2.45 -0.53 1.88
CA SER A 68 2.24 0.43 2.96
C SER A 68 0.80 0.93 2.94
N THR A 69 0.07 0.68 4.03
CA THR A 69 -1.30 1.14 4.27
C THR A 69 -1.31 2.45 5.06
N LEU A 70 -2.50 3.00 5.31
CA LEU A 70 -2.67 4.22 6.09
C LEU A 70 -1.99 4.16 7.47
N ASP A 71 -2.05 3.00 8.13
CA ASP A 71 -1.50 2.78 9.47
C ASP A 71 0.02 2.61 9.46
N LEU A 72 0.59 2.23 8.31
CA LEU A 72 2.03 2.21 8.02
C LEU A 72 2.58 3.57 7.56
N GLY A 73 1.82 4.65 7.76
CA GLY A 73 2.28 6.02 7.50
C GLY A 73 2.47 6.34 6.02
N ARG A 74 1.73 5.67 5.12
CA ARG A 74 1.78 5.85 3.67
C ARG A 74 1.77 7.34 3.28
N ASP A 75 2.78 7.77 2.54
CA ASP A 75 2.84 9.07 1.86
C ASP A 75 2.76 8.84 0.35
N ILE A 76 1.58 8.99 -0.23
CA ILE A 76 1.35 8.63 -1.64
C ILE A 76 2.12 9.55 -2.61
N LYS A 77 2.40 10.79 -2.21
CA LYS A 77 3.17 11.74 -3.04
C LYS A 77 4.66 11.45 -3.00
N LEU A 78 5.18 10.98 -1.88
CA LEU A 78 6.53 10.46 -1.78
C LEU A 78 6.70 9.25 -2.70
N ILE A 79 5.78 8.29 -2.63
CA ILE A 79 5.83 7.08 -3.46
C ILE A 79 5.73 7.44 -4.96
N GLU A 80 4.85 8.38 -5.33
CA GLU A 80 4.74 8.90 -6.71
C GLU A 80 6.08 9.47 -7.19
N GLN A 81 6.73 10.31 -6.38
CA GLN A 81 8.00 10.94 -6.72
C GLN A 81 9.10 9.89 -6.90
N VAL A 82 9.22 8.95 -5.95
CA VAL A 82 10.19 7.85 -6.02
C VAL A 82 9.99 6.99 -7.27
N SER A 83 8.75 6.65 -7.62
CA SER A 83 8.44 5.90 -8.86
C SER A 83 8.90 6.66 -10.11
N ARG A 84 8.57 7.94 -10.18
CA ARG A 84 8.89 8.82 -11.32
C ARG A 84 10.40 8.96 -11.53
N GLU A 85 11.15 9.18 -10.45
CA GLU A 85 12.57 9.49 -10.53
C GLU A 85 13.46 8.23 -10.60
N SER A 86 13.04 7.10 -10.03
CA SER A 86 13.77 5.82 -10.14
C SER A 86 13.48 5.05 -11.44
N GLY A 87 12.36 5.34 -12.10
CA GLY A 87 11.90 4.58 -13.27
C GLY A 87 11.36 3.18 -12.93
N ILE A 88 11.08 2.90 -11.65
CA ILE A 88 10.37 1.69 -11.19
C ILE A 88 8.87 1.97 -11.19
N ASN A 89 8.08 1.04 -11.73
CA ASN A 89 6.63 1.09 -11.58
C ASN A 89 6.27 0.72 -10.13
N ILE A 90 5.54 1.57 -9.42
CA ILE A 90 5.09 1.26 -8.06
C ILE A 90 3.59 1.08 -8.04
N ILE A 91 3.15 -0.12 -7.66
CA ILE A 91 1.74 -0.43 -7.38
C ILE A 91 1.50 -0.18 -5.89
N CYS A 92 0.67 0.81 -5.56
CA CYS A 92 0.40 1.17 -4.16
C CYS A 92 -0.82 0.44 -3.59
N ALA A 93 -0.80 0.21 -2.28
CA ALA A 93 -1.88 -0.43 -1.56
C ALA A 93 -2.90 0.56 -0.97
N THR A 94 -4.17 0.14 -0.95
CA THR A 94 -5.15 0.53 0.07
C THR A 94 -5.16 -0.51 1.19
N GLY A 95 -6.03 -0.36 2.18
CA GLY A 95 -6.24 -1.34 3.24
C GLY A 95 -5.76 -0.88 4.61
N THR A 96 -5.60 -1.83 5.52
CA THR A 96 -5.15 -1.58 6.90
C THR A 96 -4.39 -2.80 7.40
N TRP A 97 -3.17 -2.59 7.90
CA TRP A 97 -2.29 -3.65 8.38
C TRP A 97 -2.65 -4.02 9.84
N ARG A 98 -1.77 -3.80 10.82
CA ARG A 98 -1.94 -4.26 12.21
C ARG A 98 -2.41 -3.14 13.15
N ASP A 99 -2.04 -1.89 12.85
CA ASP A 99 -2.33 -0.76 13.74
C ASP A 99 -3.68 -0.14 13.40
N ILE A 100 -4.74 -0.96 13.57
CA ILE A 100 -6.11 -0.60 13.20
C ILE A 100 -6.53 0.68 13.94
N PRO A 101 -6.89 1.77 13.22
CA PRO A 101 -7.29 3.02 13.84
C PRO A 101 -8.45 2.83 14.82
N ARG A 102 -8.42 3.54 15.95
CA ARG A 102 -9.50 3.51 16.94
C ARG A 102 -10.88 3.81 16.34
N ALA A 103 -10.92 4.67 15.33
CA ALA A 103 -12.14 5.00 14.59
C ALA A 103 -12.77 3.78 13.87
N PHE A 104 -11.99 2.74 13.59
CA PHE A 104 -12.46 1.54 12.88
C PHE A 104 -12.91 0.43 13.83
N TRP A 105 -12.59 0.50 15.13
CA TRP A 105 -12.85 -0.57 16.10
C TRP A 105 -14.34 -0.95 16.24
N ASN A 106 -15.24 0.02 16.00
CA ASN A 106 -16.68 -0.19 16.03
C ASN A 106 -17.35 0.16 14.69
N ALA A 107 -16.55 0.34 13.63
CA ALA A 107 -17.06 0.54 12.30
C ALA A 107 -17.65 -0.76 11.73
N THR A 108 -18.51 -0.65 10.73
CA THR A 108 -18.95 -1.84 9.98
C THR A 108 -17.93 -2.16 8.90
N SER A 109 -17.78 -3.44 8.53
CA SER A 109 -16.94 -3.80 7.38
C SER A 109 -17.44 -3.17 6.06
N ASN A 110 -18.72 -2.79 5.96
CA ASN A 110 -19.24 -2.06 4.80
C ASN A 110 -18.69 -0.63 4.75
N SER A 111 -18.74 0.10 5.86
CA SER A 111 -18.19 1.46 5.91
C SER A 111 -16.70 1.49 5.59
N ILE A 112 -15.93 0.50 6.08
CA ILE A 112 -14.51 0.41 5.76
C ILE A 112 -14.29 -0.02 4.29
N ALA A 113 -15.07 -0.96 3.78
CA ALA A 113 -14.98 -1.37 2.38
C ALA A 113 -15.24 -0.20 1.42
N THR A 114 -16.14 0.72 1.76
CA THR A 114 -16.39 1.94 0.98
C THR A 114 -15.16 2.84 0.93
N LEU A 115 -14.36 2.92 2.00
CA LEU A 115 -13.11 3.69 2.00
C LEU A 115 -12.08 3.07 1.04
N TYR A 116 -11.90 1.76 1.10
CA TYR A 116 -10.97 1.07 0.19
C TYR A 116 -11.42 1.16 -1.27
N GLN A 117 -12.73 1.01 -1.52
CA GLN A 117 -13.30 1.21 -2.86
C GLN A 117 -13.05 2.62 -3.38
N ARG A 118 -13.18 3.65 -2.55
CA ARG A 118 -12.89 5.03 -2.95
C ARG A 118 -11.43 5.19 -3.35
N GLU A 119 -10.48 4.64 -2.58
CA GLU A 119 -9.06 4.68 -2.95
C GLU A 119 -8.74 3.93 -4.25
N ILE A 120 -9.49 2.87 -4.55
CA ILE A 120 -9.33 2.09 -5.79
C ILE A 120 -9.99 2.76 -7.00
N LEU A 121 -11.20 3.30 -6.85
CA LEU A 121 -12.02 3.75 -7.97
C LEU A 121 -11.82 5.24 -8.29
N GLU A 122 -11.59 6.05 -7.25
CA GLU A 122 -11.51 7.52 -7.35
C GLU A 122 -10.09 8.01 -7.12
N GLY A 123 -9.45 7.52 -6.05
CA GLY A 123 -8.05 7.81 -5.72
C GLY A 123 -7.81 8.07 -4.23
N ILE A 124 -6.54 8.02 -3.84
CA ILE A 124 -6.04 8.21 -2.49
C ILE A 124 -5.89 9.71 -2.21
N GLU A 125 -6.41 10.18 -1.08
CA GLU A 125 -6.17 11.53 -0.54
C GLU A 125 -6.48 12.69 -1.53
N GLY A 126 -7.43 12.49 -2.45
CA GLY A 126 -7.79 13.49 -3.46
C GLY A 126 -6.73 13.70 -4.55
N THR A 127 -5.70 12.85 -4.61
CA THR A 127 -4.60 12.95 -5.57
C THR A 127 -4.93 12.39 -6.96
N GLY A 128 -6.00 11.61 -7.07
CA GLY A 128 -6.34 10.82 -8.26
C GLY A 128 -5.50 9.55 -8.45
N ILE A 129 -4.48 9.31 -7.60
CA ILE A 129 -3.68 8.09 -7.61
C ILE A 129 -4.49 6.95 -7.03
N LYS A 130 -4.63 5.84 -7.76
CA LYS A 130 -5.49 4.71 -7.39
C LYS A 130 -4.68 3.54 -6.84
N ALA A 131 -5.24 2.88 -5.83
CA ALA A 131 -4.66 1.66 -5.29
C ALA A 131 -4.81 0.48 -6.27
N GLY A 132 -3.70 -0.23 -6.52
CA GLY A 132 -3.68 -1.43 -7.35
C GLY A 132 -3.71 -2.74 -6.55
N ILE A 133 -3.68 -2.66 -5.22
CA ILE A 133 -3.78 -3.82 -4.31
C ILE A 133 -4.46 -3.44 -2.99
N ILE A 134 -5.08 -4.40 -2.31
CA ILE A 134 -5.60 -4.26 -0.95
C ILE A 134 -4.67 -5.01 0.00
N LYS A 135 -4.12 -4.33 1.01
CA LYS A 135 -3.29 -4.95 2.06
C LYS A 135 -4.08 -5.11 3.36
N VAL A 136 -3.97 -6.29 3.96
CA VAL A 136 -4.54 -6.60 5.29
C VAL A 136 -3.57 -7.42 6.14
N ALA A 137 -3.90 -7.64 7.42
CA ALA A 137 -3.08 -8.43 8.32
C ALA A 137 -3.89 -9.30 9.29
N ASN A 138 -3.28 -10.42 9.66
CA ASN A 138 -3.51 -11.16 10.90
C ASN A 138 -2.14 -11.63 11.43
N ASP A 139 -1.95 -11.67 12.75
CA ASP A 139 -0.62 -11.94 13.34
C ASP A 139 -0.73 -13.05 14.41
N VAL A 140 0.21 -13.13 15.37
CA VAL A 140 0.29 -14.12 16.46
C VAL A 140 -1.05 -14.28 17.19
N GLY A 141 -1.82 -13.20 17.35
CA GLY A 141 -3.14 -13.21 17.99
C GLY A 141 -4.27 -13.81 17.13
N GLY A 142 -3.97 -14.30 15.93
CA GLY A 142 -4.96 -14.76 14.97
C GLY A 142 -5.84 -13.63 14.41
N VAL A 143 -7.11 -13.94 14.15
CA VAL A 143 -8.11 -12.96 13.71
C VAL A 143 -8.76 -12.35 14.94
N THR A 144 -8.34 -11.13 15.30
CA THR A 144 -8.98 -10.35 16.36
C THR A 144 -10.35 -9.83 15.93
N ARG A 145 -11.16 -9.32 16.87
CA ARG A 145 -12.46 -8.72 16.56
C ARG A 145 -12.34 -7.58 15.56
N GLU A 146 -11.37 -6.68 15.78
CA GLU A 146 -11.08 -5.55 14.90
C GLU A 146 -10.49 -6.03 13.57
N GLY A 147 -9.59 -7.02 13.61
CA GLY A 147 -9.02 -7.63 12.42
C GLY A 147 -10.07 -8.29 11.52
N GLU A 148 -11.09 -8.94 12.10
CA GLU A 148 -12.20 -9.51 11.34
C GLU A 148 -12.98 -8.44 10.57
N ILE A 149 -13.18 -7.26 11.17
CA ILE A 149 -13.84 -6.13 10.49
C ILE A 149 -13.05 -5.75 9.23
N ILE A 150 -11.72 -5.64 9.35
CA ILE A 150 -10.81 -5.27 8.25
C ILE A 150 -10.74 -6.36 7.18
N LEU A 151 -10.59 -7.63 7.56
CA LEU A 151 -10.55 -8.75 6.61
C LEU A 151 -11.85 -8.86 5.79
N ARG A 152 -13.00 -8.71 6.44
CA ARG A 152 -14.30 -8.68 5.76
C ARG A 152 -14.45 -7.45 4.86
N ALA A 153 -13.91 -6.30 5.26
CA ALA A 153 -13.93 -5.09 4.45
C ALA A 153 -13.10 -5.24 3.17
N ALA A 154 -11.89 -5.80 3.28
CA ALA A 154 -11.04 -6.12 2.14
C ALA A 154 -11.71 -7.11 1.18
N ALA A 155 -12.31 -8.19 1.69
CA ALA A 155 -13.04 -9.15 0.87
C ALA A 155 -14.24 -8.51 0.13
N ARG A 156 -14.97 -7.60 0.78
CA ARG A 156 -16.08 -6.86 0.16
C ARG A 156 -15.59 -5.90 -0.92
N ALA A 157 -14.52 -5.16 -0.66
CA ALA A 157 -13.91 -4.26 -1.63
C ALA A 157 -13.36 -5.03 -2.85
N GLN A 158 -12.68 -6.16 -2.63
CA GLN A 158 -12.17 -7.02 -3.69
C GLN A 158 -13.29 -7.55 -4.57
N LYS A 159 -14.41 -8.02 -4.01
CA LYS A 159 -15.55 -8.51 -4.79
C LYS A 159 -16.18 -7.46 -5.71
N ILE A 160 -16.09 -6.18 -5.35
CA ILE A 160 -16.64 -5.08 -6.13
C ILE A 160 -15.64 -4.59 -7.18
N THR A 161 -14.35 -4.56 -6.84
CA THR A 161 -13.32 -3.89 -7.65
C THR A 161 -12.42 -4.84 -8.44
N ASN A 162 -12.43 -6.13 -8.11
CA ASN A 162 -11.49 -7.16 -8.60
C ASN A 162 -10.01 -6.89 -8.31
N VAL A 163 -9.68 -5.89 -7.47
CA VAL A 163 -8.30 -5.61 -7.06
C VAL A 163 -7.79 -6.73 -6.12
N PRO A 164 -6.57 -7.27 -6.35
CA PRO A 164 -6.04 -8.37 -5.55
C PRO A 164 -5.85 -8.00 -4.07
N ILE A 165 -5.81 -9.03 -3.21
CA ILE A 165 -5.52 -8.88 -1.77
C ILE A 165 -4.13 -9.45 -1.49
N SER A 166 -3.30 -8.68 -0.78
CA SER A 166 -2.08 -9.15 -0.12
C SER A 166 -2.31 -9.19 1.39
N THR A 167 -1.93 -10.27 2.05
CA THR A 167 -2.09 -10.41 3.50
C THR A 167 -0.76 -10.57 4.20
N HIS A 168 -0.60 -9.84 5.30
CA HIS A 168 0.39 -10.14 6.33
C HIS A 168 -0.13 -11.30 7.18
N THR A 169 0.75 -12.25 7.50
CA THR A 169 0.46 -13.40 8.34
C THR A 169 1.62 -13.65 9.27
N TRP A 170 1.35 -14.09 10.49
CA TRP A 170 2.40 -14.67 11.32
C TRP A 170 2.85 -16.01 10.75
N ALA A 171 4.15 -16.14 10.51
CA ALA A 171 4.79 -17.41 10.22
C ALA A 171 5.59 -17.81 11.48
N PRO A 172 5.26 -18.93 12.16
CA PRO A 172 6.11 -19.44 13.21
C PRO A 172 7.51 -19.73 12.64
N GLU A 173 8.54 -19.36 13.39
CA GLU A 173 9.90 -19.82 13.09
C GLU A 173 9.89 -21.35 13.00
N ARG A 174 10.45 -21.88 11.91
CA ARG A 174 10.54 -23.32 11.67
C ARG A 174 11.69 -23.93 12.48
#